data_AF-A0A1V3NWU4-F1
#
_entry.id   AF-A0A1V3NWU4-F1
#
_cell.length_a   1.000
_cell.length_b   1.000
_cell.length_c   1.000
_cell.angle_alpha   90.00
_cell.angle_beta   90.00
_cell.angle_gamma   90.00
#
_symmetry.space_group_name_H-M   'P 1'
#
loop_
_entity.id
_entity.type
_entity.pdbx_description
1 polymer ?
#
loop_
_entity_poly.entity_id
_entity_poly.type
_entity_poly.pdbx_seq_one_letter_code
_entity_poly.pdbx_strand_id
1 'polypeptide(L)'
;MIWNNSKLESLYYSKDEAWGSPCVVKITDDEILVEYYEDDGLCQFVGKNNGSGHFELRTSDSSGQATLHQFPNSHLLEGAWVFSGERGMWRIELA
;
A
#
# COMPACT_ATOMS: atom_id res chain seq x y z
N MET A 1 18.84 2.47 19.26
CA MET A 1 17.59 2.75 20.00
C MET A 1 16.96 1.40 20.33
N ILE A 2 16.30 1.25 21.48
CA ILE A 2 15.66 -0.01 21.90
C ILE A 2 14.22 0.31 22.28
N TRP A 3 13.26 -0.39 21.67
CA TRP A 3 11.81 -0.22 21.92
C TRP A 3 11.28 -1.42 22.71
N ASN A 4 10.92 -1.20 23.98
CA ASN A 4 10.33 -2.23 24.84
C ASN A 4 8.79 -2.20 24.75
N ASN A 5 8.14 -3.34 24.97
CA ASN A 5 6.67 -3.52 24.91
C ASN A 5 6.02 -3.25 23.54
N SER A 6 6.72 -3.57 22.45
CA SER A 6 6.16 -3.49 21.09
C SER A 6 5.01 -4.49 20.91
N LYS A 7 3.97 -4.09 20.18
CA LYS A 7 2.85 -4.96 19.79
C LYS A 7 3.10 -5.50 18.38
N LEU A 8 2.88 -6.80 18.20
CA LEU A 8 2.88 -7.47 16.89
C LEU A 8 1.47 -7.93 16.56
N GLU A 9 0.97 -7.57 15.38
CA GLU A 9 -0.27 -8.10 14.81
C GLU A 9 0.08 -8.86 13.53
N SER A 10 -0.28 -10.15 13.45
CA SER A 10 -0.10 -10.94 12.23
C SER A 10 -1.40 -10.94 11.44
N LEU A 11 -1.39 -10.42 10.21
CA LEU A 11 -2.44 -10.70 9.24
C LEU A 11 -2.10 -12.02 8.54
N TYR A 12 -3.05 -12.95 8.54
CA TYR A 12 -2.93 -14.24 7.88
C TYR A 12 -4.10 -14.44 6.93
N TYR A 13 -3.86 -15.04 5.77
CA TYR A 13 -4.95 -15.53 4.93
C TYR A 13 -5.64 -16.69 5.66
N SER A 14 -6.96 -16.65 5.77
CA SER A 14 -7.73 -17.80 6.23
C SER A 14 -7.71 -18.88 5.13
N LYS A 15 -8.60 -19.87 5.20
CA LYS A 15 -8.84 -20.74 4.04
C LYS A 15 -9.50 -19.99 2.87
N ASP A 16 -10.05 -18.80 3.16
CA ASP A 16 -10.68 -17.95 2.16
C ASP A 16 -9.59 -17.15 1.44
N GLU A 17 -9.80 -16.95 0.14
CA GLU A 17 -8.88 -16.15 -0.66
C GLU A 17 -8.89 -14.69 -0.20
N ALA A 18 -7.72 -14.06 -0.29
CA ALA A 18 -7.63 -12.62 -0.14
C ALA A 18 -8.47 -11.95 -1.22
N TRP A 19 -9.19 -10.89 -0.87
CA TRP A 19 -9.73 -10.02 -1.90
C TRP A 19 -8.58 -9.40 -2.70
N GLY A 20 -8.72 -9.40 -4.02
CA GLY A 20 -7.77 -8.81 -4.94
C GLY A 20 -8.48 -8.21 -6.15
N SER A 21 -7.97 -7.08 -6.61
CA SER A 21 -8.44 -6.37 -7.80
C SER A 21 -7.24 -5.93 -8.64
N PRO A 22 -7.34 -5.94 -9.98
CA PRO A 22 -6.32 -5.31 -10.82
C PRO A 22 -6.09 -3.86 -10.39
N CYS A 23 -4.82 -3.48 -10.29
CA CYS A 23 -4.43 -2.11 -10.01
C CYS A 23 -3.38 -1.63 -11.01
N VAL A 24 -3.24 -0.33 -11.11
CA VAL A 24 -2.19 0.34 -11.87
C VAL A 24 -1.24 0.97 -10.87
N VAL A 25 0.05 0.66 -10.99
CA VAL A 25 1.12 1.30 -10.23
C VAL A 25 1.99 2.10 -11.20
N LYS A 26 2.19 3.38 -10.92
CA LYS A 26 3.12 4.24 -11.64
C LYS A 26 4.16 4.75 -10.66
N ILE A 27 5.43 4.48 -10.91
CA ILE A 27 6.55 5.00 -10.13
C ILE A 27 7.40 5.85 -11.08
N THR A 28 7.56 7.12 -10.75
CA THR A 28 8.45 8.07 -11.42
C THR A 28 9.58 8.47 -10.48
N ASP A 29 10.50 9.34 -10.92
CA ASP A 29 11.56 9.86 -10.07
C ASP A 29 11.01 10.69 -8.88
N ASP A 30 9.83 11.29 -9.03
CA ASP A 30 9.26 12.23 -8.05
C ASP A 30 8.12 11.63 -7.21
N GLU A 31 7.37 10.66 -7.75
CA GLU A 31 6.14 10.17 -7.13
C GLU A 31 5.85 8.68 -7.39
N ILE A 32 4.95 8.15 -6.56
CA ILE A 32 4.24 6.90 -6.80
C ILE A 32 2.74 7.19 -6.83
N LEU A 33 2.04 6.54 -7.75
CA LEU A 33 0.59 6.52 -7.85
C LEU A 33 0.12 5.06 -7.88
N VAL A 34 -0.86 4.74 -7.05
CA VAL A 34 -1.60 3.47 -7.07
C VAL A 34 -3.06 3.77 -7.37
N GLU A 35 -3.59 3.13 -8.39
CA GLU A 35 -4.98 3.29 -8.86
C GLU A 35 -5.66 1.92 -8.93
N TYR A 36 -6.86 1.82 -8.37
CA TYR A 36 -7.70 0.63 -8.52
C TYR A 36 -9.17 1.03 -8.48
N TYR A 37 -10.04 0.16 -8.95
CA TYR A 37 -11.49 0.38 -8.92
C TYR A 37 -12.11 -0.50 -7.83
N GLU A 38 -13.00 0.12 -7.05
CA GLU A 38 -13.98 -0.56 -6.22
C GLU A 38 -15.40 -0.24 -6.71
N ASP A 39 -16.42 -0.85 -6.10
CA ASP A 39 -17.83 -0.67 -6.46
C ASP A 39 -18.24 0.82 -6.44
N ASP A 40 -17.62 1.63 -5.57
CA ASP A 40 -17.87 3.07 -5.42
C ASP A 40 -17.06 3.96 -6.38
N GLY A 41 -16.20 3.37 -7.22
CA GLY A 41 -15.47 4.07 -8.28
C GLY A 41 -13.94 3.95 -8.17
N LEU A 42 -13.25 4.94 -8.76
CA LEU A 42 -11.79 4.98 -8.83
C LEU A 42 -11.18 5.43 -7.49
N CYS A 43 -10.34 4.58 -6.91
CA CYS A 43 -9.52 4.90 -5.75
C CYS A 43 -8.09 5.24 -6.21
N GLN A 44 -7.54 6.35 -5.70
CA GLN A 44 -6.18 6.80 -6.02
C GLN A 44 -5.41 7.13 -4.75
N PHE A 45 -4.19 6.58 -4.65
CA PHE A 45 -3.24 6.86 -3.58
C PHE A 45 -1.95 7.40 -4.19
N VAL A 46 -1.51 8.57 -3.74
CA VAL A 46 -0.30 9.25 -4.25
C VAL A 46 0.70 9.44 -3.11
N GLY A 47 1.96 9.16 -3.40
CA GLY A 47 3.07 9.39 -2.48
C GLY A 47 4.29 9.99 -3.19
N LYS A 48 5.20 10.58 -2.42
CA LYS A 48 6.49 11.04 -2.97
C LYS A 48 7.44 9.87 -3.15
N ASN A 49 8.19 9.88 -4.25
CA ASN A 49 9.35 9.00 -4.41
C ASN A 49 10.61 9.78 -4.01
N ASN A 50 11.33 9.25 -3.02
CA ASN A 50 12.62 9.79 -2.59
C ASN A 50 13.79 8.86 -2.95
N GLY A 51 13.55 7.86 -3.80
CA GLY A 51 14.53 6.85 -4.22
C GLY A 51 14.83 5.76 -3.18
N SER A 52 14.19 5.77 -2.01
CA SER A 52 14.46 4.79 -0.94
C SER A 52 13.75 3.45 -1.13
N GLY A 53 12.83 3.36 -2.09
CA GLY A 53 11.91 2.23 -2.22
C GLY A 53 10.88 2.14 -1.10
N HIS A 54 10.72 3.18 -0.27
CA HIS A 54 9.68 3.28 0.75
C HIS A 54 8.79 4.48 0.45
N PHE A 55 7.48 4.28 0.53
CA PHE A 55 6.48 5.22 0.09
C PHE A 55 5.43 5.44 1.17
N GLU A 56 5.10 6.70 1.41
CA GLU A 56 3.92 7.11 2.16
C GLU A 56 2.92 7.69 1.16
N LEU A 57 1.73 7.10 1.09
CA LEU A 57 0.70 7.46 0.13
C LEU A 57 -0.54 8.00 0.85
N ARG A 58 -1.26 8.90 0.18
CA ARG A 58 -2.54 9.45 0.64
C ARG A 58 -3.52 9.58 -0.51
N THR A 59 -4.80 9.51 -0.20
CA THR A 59 -5.86 9.93 -1.12
C THR A 59 -5.90 11.46 -1.24
N SER A 60 -6.45 11.99 -2.33
CA SER A 60 -6.51 13.44 -2.59
C SER A 60 -7.32 14.21 -1.55
N ASP A 61 -8.37 13.59 -1.01
CA ASP A 61 -9.22 14.10 0.07
C ASP A 61 -8.66 13.80 1.48
N SER A 62 -7.50 13.13 1.57
CA SER A 62 -6.84 12.72 2.82
C SER A 62 -7.65 11.78 3.73
N SER A 63 -8.73 11.16 3.22
CA SER A 63 -9.51 10.16 3.95
C SER A 63 -8.79 8.80 4.05
N GLY A 64 -7.79 8.58 3.18
CA GLY A 64 -6.97 7.38 3.13
C GLY A 64 -5.48 7.65 3.26
N GLN A 65 -4.79 6.68 3.87
CA GLN A 65 -3.34 6.63 3.91
C GLN A 65 -2.85 5.19 3.71
N ALA A 66 -1.70 5.04 3.07
CA ALA A 66 -1.04 3.76 2.92
C ALA A 66 0.47 3.92 3.01
N THR A 67 1.16 2.84 3.36
CA THR A 67 2.59 2.69 3.18
C THR A 67 2.85 1.55 2.23
N LEU A 68 3.86 1.70 1.38
CA LEU A 68 4.37 0.62 0.53
C LEU A 68 5.90 0.62 0.59
N HIS A 69 6.51 -0.55 0.46
CA HIS A 69 7.94 -0.67 0.28
C HIS A 69 8.27 -1.73 -0.76
N GLN A 70 9.38 -1.51 -1.47
CA GLN A 70 9.92 -2.37 -2.51
C GLN A 70 11.39 -2.62 -2.25
N PHE A 71 11.80 -3.88 -2.21
CA PHE A 71 13.22 -4.22 -2.22
C PHE A 71 13.84 -4.00 -3.61
N PRO A 72 15.14 -3.68 -3.70
CA PRO A 72 15.82 -3.52 -4.98
C PRO A 72 15.62 -4.74 -5.89
N ASN A 73 15.24 -4.49 -7.15
CA ASN A 73 14.95 -5.51 -8.17
C ASN A 73 13.77 -6.45 -7.85
N SER A 74 12.96 -6.15 -6.83
CA SER A 74 11.73 -6.90 -6.53
C SER A 74 10.61 -6.47 -7.47
N HIS A 75 9.77 -7.43 -7.88
CA HIS A 75 8.48 -7.14 -8.53
C HIS A 75 7.34 -7.09 -7.50
N LEU A 76 7.65 -6.89 -6.22
CA LEU A 76 6.68 -6.90 -5.14
C LEU A 76 6.74 -5.61 -4.34
N LEU A 77 5.59 -4.97 -4.19
CA LEU A 77 5.32 -3.89 -3.24
C LEU A 77 4.47 -4.44 -2.09
N GLU A 78 4.85 -4.14 -0.86
CA GLU A 78 4.11 -4.58 0.32
C GLU A 78 3.94 -3.43 1.31
N GLY A 79 2.85 -3.44 2.08
CA GLY A 79 2.67 -2.51 3.17
C GLY A 79 1.25 -2.47 3.71
N ALA A 80 0.92 -1.41 4.44
CA ALA A 80 -0.34 -1.29 5.18
C ALA A 80 -1.18 -0.12 4.66
N TRP A 81 -2.49 -0.21 4.82
CA TRP A 81 -3.41 0.88 4.48
C TRP A 81 -4.43 1.11 5.59
N VAL A 82 -4.94 2.33 5.63
CA VAL A 82 -6.10 2.74 6.43
C VAL A 82 -6.98 3.61 5.55
N PHE A 83 -8.25 3.25 5.39
CA PHE A 83 -9.21 3.97 4.57
C PHE A 83 -10.60 3.84 5.17
N SER A 84 -11.32 4.95 5.34
CA SER A 84 -12.71 4.96 5.84
C SER A 84 -12.95 4.17 7.15
N GLY A 85 -11.95 4.13 8.04
CA GLY A 85 -12.02 3.42 9.33
C GLY A 85 -11.64 1.94 9.26
N GLU A 86 -11.44 1.39 8.06
CA GLU A 86 -10.89 0.06 7.84
C GLU A 86 -9.36 0.11 7.72
N ARG A 87 -8.72 -1.03 7.97
CA ARG A 87 -7.27 -1.18 7.91
C ARG A 87 -6.90 -2.55 7.38
N GLY A 88 -5.82 -2.62 6.62
CA GLY A 88 -5.36 -3.88 6.04
C GLY A 88 -3.93 -3.81 5.54
N MET A 89 -3.54 -4.84 4.81
CA MET A 89 -2.24 -4.95 4.16
C MET A 89 -2.45 -5.06 2.66
N TRP A 90 -1.58 -4.41 1.90
CA TRP A 90 -1.45 -4.65 0.47
C TRP A 90 -0.20 -5.48 0.20
N ARG A 91 -0.37 -6.42 -0.74
CA ARG A 91 0.71 -7.12 -1.42
C ARG A 91 0.43 -7.00 -2.91
N ILE A 92 1.23 -6.21 -3.61
CA ILE A 92 1.03 -5.87 -5.02
C ILE A 92 2.17 -6.48 -5.82
N GLU A 93 1.84 -7.40 -6.73
CA GLU A 93 2.76 -7.95 -7.70
C GLU A 93 2.75 -7.08 -8.96
N LEU A 94 3.92 -6.57 -9.32
CA LEU A 94 4.14 -5.70 -10.47
C LEU A 94 4.25 -6.55 -11.75
N ALA A 95 3.49 -6.17 -12.77
CA ALA A 95 3.48 -6.81 -14.08
C ALA A 95 4.66 -6.36 -14.96
#